data_AF-A0A504YL40-F1
#
_entry.id   AF-A0A504YL40-F1
#
_cell.length_a   1.000
_cell.length_b   1.000
_cell.length_c   1.000
_cell.angle_alpha   90.00
_cell.angle_beta   90.00
_cell.angle_gamma   90.00
#
_symmetry.space_group_name_H-M   'P 1'
#
loop_
_entity.id
_entity.type
_entity.pdbx_description
1 polymer ?
#
loop_
_entity_poly.entity_id
_entity_poly.type
_entity_poly.pdbx_seq_one_letter_code
_entity_poly.pdbx_strand_id
1 'polypeptide(L)'
;MLDKGEDESPLLAFTGRRHLPGGKLSSDNYSAVSWLVTNSESRSIHDLWQRTVAAVYLTHCLSDAGYPLDWGENCLLDPFCSDGMPLTTALPASWAAACILHHLQCVASNAHAFTVNRYIEPEPIDGGDGHVSLCGVDLTQFEPLELASCLYPVLSLMNHSCDPNVALIFMRDGACAVFALRPVPKGHVLYGNYGVHYATHDRVERRELLSSQYHFHCNCPPCVENWSRLNVQNTRVICQHCQRSFTVGEISCYDQSPDSCQCSVATRSKTLLRFHELVQRDLQEKTTSIPAHYQTRRFDQIKAKTIKKHLIYLTTMLDTTHLSGLVLRPALPFDWLQELLKTLLELYYGYGYVESARICLPTEEGMQS
;
A
#
# COMPACT_ATOMS: atom_id res chain seq x y z
N MET A 1 2.47 -18.75 42.15
CA MET A 1 3.81 -18.40 41.65
C MET A 1 3.60 -17.76 40.30
N LEU A 2 3.56 -16.43 40.30
CA LEU A 2 3.54 -15.61 39.10
C LEU A 2 4.99 -15.52 38.65
N ASP A 3 5.31 -16.10 37.50
CA ASP A 3 6.60 -15.90 36.87
C ASP A 3 6.70 -14.42 36.53
N LYS A 4 7.57 -13.70 37.24
CA LYS A 4 7.94 -12.34 36.87
C LYS A 4 8.71 -12.48 35.56
N GLY A 5 8.06 -12.13 34.45
CA GLY A 5 8.74 -12.03 33.16
C GLY A 5 9.99 -11.18 33.34
N GLU A 6 11.14 -11.76 33.00
CA GLU A 6 12.39 -11.04 32.93
C GLU A 6 12.20 -9.86 31.97
N ASP A 7 12.50 -8.64 32.44
CA ASP A 7 12.59 -7.45 31.61
C ASP A 7 13.78 -7.64 30.64
N GLU A 8 13.54 -8.38 29.56
CA GLU A 8 14.50 -8.53 28.48
C GLU A 8 14.68 -7.18 27.79
N SER A 9 15.93 -6.71 27.68
CA SER A 9 16.26 -5.43 27.07
C SER A 9 15.71 -5.34 25.65
N PRO A 10 14.98 -4.26 25.26
CA PRO A 10 14.48 -4.07 23.90
C PRO A 10 15.57 -4.08 22.82
N LEU A 11 16.84 -3.90 23.23
CA LEU A 11 18.02 -3.92 22.36
C LEU A 11 18.49 -5.33 21.98
N LEU A 12 18.01 -6.38 22.66
CA LEU A 12 18.36 -7.78 22.34
C LEU A 12 17.99 -8.16 20.90
N ALA A 13 16.97 -7.53 20.32
CA ALA A 13 16.56 -7.82 18.96
C ALA A 13 17.61 -7.44 17.90
N PHE A 14 18.59 -6.58 18.23
CA PHE A 14 19.73 -6.25 17.36
C PHE A 14 20.90 -7.27 17.44
N THR A 15 20.84 -8.24 18.36
CA THR A 15 21.88 -9.28 18.56
C THR A 15 21.75 -10.49 17.63
N GLY A 16 20.78 -10.48 16.71
CA GLY A 16 20.44 -11.64 15.90
C GLY A 16 19.64 -12.72 16.65
N ARG A 17 19.57 -12.66 17.99
CA ARG A 17 18.59 -13.40 18.80
C ARG A 17 17.25 -12.69 18.73
N ARG A 18 16.48 -13.00 17.68
CA ARG A 18 15.13 -12.47 17.49
C ARG A 18 14.17 -13.09 18.50
N HIS A 19 13.99 -12.49 19.69
CA HIS A 19 12.94 -12.84 20.64
C HIS A 19 11.94 -11.70 20.84
N LEU A 20 10.68 -11.92 20.44
CA LEU A 20 9.68 -10.85 20.32
C LEU A 20 9.11 -10.57 21.71
N PRO A 21 9.41 -9.42 22.36
CA PRO A 21 9.07 -9.23 23.75
C PRO A 21 7.54 -9.32 23.94
N GLY A 22 7.08 -10.27 24.77
CA GLY A 22 5.65 -10.52 25.01
C GLY A 22 4.86 -11.13 23.84
N GLY A 23 5.53 -11.62 22.78
CA GLY A 23 4.91 -12.31 21.65
C GLY A 23 4.00 -11.43 20.76
N LYS A 24 4.02 -10.10 20.92
CA LYS A 24 3.24 -9.15 20.10
C LYS A 24 4.06 -7.93 19.71
N LEU A 25 4.01 -7.54 18.43
CA LEU A 25 4.54 -6.27 17.95
C LEU A 25 3.61 -5.14 18.40
N SER A 26 4.16 -4.17 19.14
CA SER A 26 3.44 -2.96 19.52
C SER A 26 3.81 -1.81 18.58
N SER A 27 2.81 -1.09 18.07
CA SER A 27 3.02 0.12 17.26
C SER A 27 3.68 1.25 18.05
N ASP A 28 3.52 1.24 19.38
CA ASP A 28 3.97 2.33 20.25
C ASP A 28 5.40 2.11 20.78
N ASN A 29 6.02 0.98 20.40
CA ASN A 29 7.36 0.62 20.83
C ASN A 29 8.33 0.66 19.65
N TYR A 30 9.23 1.65 19.65
CA TYR A 30 10.24 1.83 18.59
C TYR A 30 11.11 0.59 18.38
N SER A 31 11.34 -0.23 19.42
CA SER A 31 12.11 -1.48 19.27
C SER A 31 11.49 -2.45 18.28
N ALA A 32 10.21 -2.32 17.91
CA ALA A 32 9.60 -3.08 16.83
C ALA A 32 10.34 -2.91 15.48
N VAL A 33 11.07 -1.81 15.27
CA VAL A 33 11.90 -1.59 14.07
C VAL A 33 13.00 -2.64 13.92
N SER A 34 13.57 -3.13 15.04
CA SER A 34 14.62 -4.16 15.04
C SER A 34 14.18 -5.50 14.45
N TRP A 35 12.86 -5.72 14.34
CA TRP A 35 12.26 -6.92 13.77
C TRP A 35 12.11 -6.87 12.26
N LEU A 36 12.27 -5.69 11.67
CA LEU A 36 12.05 -5.48 10.27
C LEU A 36 13.12 -6.17 9.43
N VAL A 37 12.71 -6.62 8.25
CA VAL A 37 13.57 -7.41 7.40
C VAL A 37 14.67 -6.52 6.80
N THR A 38 15.92 -6.92 6.93
CA THR A 38 17.05 -6.20 6.34
C THR A 38 17.35 -6.66 4.92
N ASN A 39 16.91 -7.87 4.55
CA ASN A 39 17.28 -8.57 3.32
C ASN A 39 18.80 -8.71 3.13
N SER A 40 19.58 -8.73 4.23
CA SER A 40 21.05 -8.72 4.19
C SER A 40 21.64 -9.80 3.29
N GLU A 41 21.08 -11.02 3.33
CA GLU A 41 21.55 -12.17 2.55
C GLU A 41 21.28 -12.04 1.03
N SER A 42 20.28 -11.24 0.67
CA SER A 42 19.86 -11.04 -0.74
C SER A 42 20.46 -9.78 -1.36
N ARG A 43 21.18 -8.97 -0.58
CA ARG A 43 21.83 -7.74 -1.05
C ARG A 43 23.17 -8.05 -1.71
N SER A 44 23.56 -7.19 -2.65
CA SER A 44 24.89 -7.29 -3.26
C SER A 44 25.97 -6.90 -2.25
N ILE A 45 27.17 -7.45 -2.42
CA ILE A 45 28.35 -7.09 -1.61
C ILE A 45 28.61 -5.58 -1.68
N HIS A 46 28.38 -4.97 -2.85
CA HIS A 46 28.56 -3.53 -3.05
C HIS A 46 27.57 -2.69 -2.21
N ASP A 47 26.27 -3.04 -2.20
CA ASP A 47 25.28 -2.34 -1.36
C ASP A 47 25.60 -2.50 0.13
N LEU A 48 25.96 -3.72 0.57
CA LEU A 48 26.34 -3.98 1.96
C LEU A 48 27.58 -3.18 2.38
N TRP A 49 28.60 -3.11 1.52
CA TRP A 49 29.80 -2.32 1.76
C TRP A 49 29.48 -0.83 1.92
N GLN A 50 28.71 -0.25 0.99
CA GLN A 50 28.34 1.17 1.05
C GLN A 50 27.57 1.52 2.31
N ARG A 51 26.60 0.68 2.71
CA ARG A 51 25.85 0.88 3.96
C ARG A 51 26.73 0.74 5.20
N THR A 52 27.70 -0.18 5.17
CA THR A 52 28.65 -0.35 6.28
C THR A 52 29.53 0.88 6.45
N VAL A 53 30.08 1.42 5.35
CA VAL A 53 30.85 2.67 5.37
C VAL A 53 30.00 3.83 5.89
N ALA A 54 28.76 3.96 5.42
CA ALA A 54 27.83 4.98 5.89
C ALA A 54 27.51 4.82 7.39
N ALA A 55 27.31 3.59 7.87
CA ALA A 55 27.03 3.32 9.28
C ALA A 55 28.20 3.71 10.18
N VAL A 56 29.44 3.37 9.80
CA VAL A 56 30.65 3.77 10.53
C VAL A 56 30.80 5.29 10.55
N TYR A 57 30.63 5.95 9.40
CA TYR A 57 30.68 7.41 9.30
C TYR A 57 29.64 8.08 10.20
N LEU A 58 28.38 7.64 10.14
CA LEU A 58 27.29 8.17 10.96
C LEU A 58 27.52 7.91 12.46
N THR A 59 28.22 6.84 12.82
CA THR A 59 28.62 6.56 14.20
C THR A 59 29.63 7.57 14.72
N HIS A 60 30.60 7.99 13.88
CA HIS A 60 31.50 9.10 14.21
C HIS A 60 30.71 10.40 14.36
N CYS A 61 29.80 10.72 13.43
CA CYS A 61 28.96 11.91 13.55
C CYS A 61 28.13 11.92 14.85
N LEU A 62 27.61 10.77 15.26
CA LEU A 62 26.86 10.62 16.50
C LEU A 62 27.74 10.88 17.74
N SER A 63 28.99 10.38 17.72
CA SER A 63 29.98 10.65 18.76
C SER A 63 30.36 12.13 18.82
N ASP A 64 30.61 12.76 17.66
CA ASP A 64 31.00 14.18 17.55
C ASP A 64 29.86 15.12 17.98
N ALA A 65 28.60 14.69 17.80
CA ALA A 65 27.42 15.38 18.33
C ALA A 65 27.27 15.26 19.86
N GLY A 66 28.15 14.51 20.53
CA GLY A 66 28.21 14.39 21.99
C GLY A 66 27.50 13.16 22.56
N TYR A 67 27.06 12.21 21.73
CA TYR A 67 26.53 10.94 22.24
C TYR A 67 27.68 10.07 22.80
N PRO A 68 27.59 9.57 24.05
CA PRO A 68 28.70 8.89 24.70
C PRO A 68 28.90 7.46 24.16
N LEU A 69 29.85 7.31 23.24
CA LEU A 69 30.28 6.02 22.69
C LEU A 69 31.67 5.63 23.21
N ASP A 70 31.87 4.33 23.45
CA ASP A 70 33.17 3.76 23.80
C ASP A 70 33.96 3.44 22.52
N TRP A 71 35.02 4.22 22.28
CA TRP A 71 36.00 4.04 21.21
C TRP A 71 37.33 3.46 21.70
N GLY A 72 37.42 3.11 22.98
CA GLY A 72 38.60 2.53 23.62
C GLY A 72 38.67 1.01 23.46
N GLU A 73 39.24 0.34 24.46
CA GLU A 73 39.51 -1.10 24.40
C GLU A 73 38.23 -1.96 24.27
N ASN A 74 37.09 -1.45 24.74
CA ASN A 74 35.82 -2.17 24.70
C ASN A 74 34.99 -1.87 23.45
N CYS A 75 35.50 -1.09 22.50
CA CYS A 75 34.71 -0.62 21.35
C CYS A 75 34.14 -1.74 20.47
N LEU A 76 34.72 -2.94 20.51
CA LEU A 76 34.30 -4.15 19.77
C LEU A 76 33.55 -5.18 20.64
N LEU A 77 33.27 -4.89 21.91
CA LEU A 77 32.56 -5.82 22.79
C LEU A 77 31.07 -5.90 22.42
N ASP A 78 30.54 -7.12 22.43
CA ASP A 78 29.09 -7.36 22.44
C ASP A 78 28.57 -7.09 23.85
N PRO A 79 27.76 -6.03 24.06
CA PRO A 79 27.32 -5.62 25.39
C PRO A 79 26.39 -6.65 26.07
N PHE A 80 25.95 -7.71 25.37
CA PHE A 80 25.05 -8.73 25.88
C PHE A 80 25.71 -10.10 26.13
N CYS A 81 26.93 -10.34 25.65
CA CYS A 81 27.65 -11.60 25.91
C CYS A 81 28.52 -11.56 27.17
N SER A 82 28.93 -10.38 27.62
CA SER A 82 29.55 -10.14 28.93
C SER A 82 28.45 -9.82 29.95
N ASP A 83 28.56 -10.33 31.19
CA ASP A 83 27.64 -10.07 32.31
C ASP A 83 27.07 -8.63 32.23
N GLY A 84 25.77 -8.54 31.93
CA GLY A 84 25.14 -7.40 31.24
C GLY A 84 25.76 -6.03 31.54
N MET A 85 26.23 -5.34 30.49
CA MET A 85 26.76 -3.99 30.60
C MET A 85 25.74 -3.09 31.33
N PRO A 86 26.12 -2.45 32.45
CA PRO A 86 25.25 -1.50 33.13
C PRO A 86 24.73 -0.44 32.15
N LEU A 87 23.47 -0.05 32.27
CA LEU A 87 22.88 1.05 31.48
C LEU A 87 23.65 2.39 31.61
N THR A 88 24.54 2.51 32.59
CA THR A 88 25.38 3.68 32.86
C THR A 88 26.70 3.71 32.09
N THR A 89 27.08 2.61 31.43
CA THR A 89 28.33 2.54 30.64
C THR A 89 28.10 3.02 29.21
N ALA A 90 29.10 3.70 28.63
CA ALA A 90 29.06 4.13 27.24
C ALA A 90 28.88 2.93 26.30
N LEU A 91 28.08 3.10 25.25
CA LEU A 91 27.79 2.03 24.30
C LEU A 91 29.02 1.78 23.42
N PRO A 92 29.46 0.52 23.19
CA PRO A 92 30.53 0.23 22.25
C PRO A 92 30.25 0.85 20.87
N ALA A 93 31.21 1.58 20.31
CA ALA A 93 31.04 2.25 19.02
C ALA A 93 30.67 1.27 17.89
N SER A 94 31.23 0.05 17.87
CA SER A 94 30.86 -0.96 16.88
C SER A 94 29.40 -1.41 16.98
N TRP A 95 28.84 -1.42 18.19
CA TRP A 95 27.44 -1.77 18.41
C TRP A 95 26.51 -0.67 17.90
N ALA A 96 26.85 0.59 18.17
CA ALA A 96 26.14 1.74 17.58
C ALA A 96 26.17 1.68 16.05
N ALA A 97 27.33 1.38 15.46
CA ALA A 97 27.47 1.18 14.02
C ALA A 97 26.62 0.01 13.50
N ALA A 98 26.55 -1.11 14.22
CA ALA A 98 25.71 -2.25 13.86
C ALA A 98 24.22 -1.89 13.89
N CYS A 99 23.77 -1.15 14.91
CA CYS A 99 22.40 -0.64 14.99
C CYS A 99 22.07 0.30 13.82
N ILE A 100 22.97 1.23 13.48
CA ILE A 100 22.79 2.13 12.33
C ILE A 100 22.75 1.32 11.02
N LEU A 101 23.66 0.37 10.84
CA LEU A 101 23.70 -0.51 9.67
C LEU A 101 22.41 -1.33 9.51
N HIS A 102 21.84 -1.82 10.63
CA HIS A 102 20.54 -2.49 10.62
C HIS A 102 19.45 -1.53 10.12
N HIS A 103 19.38 -0.31 10.65
CA HIS A 103 18.38 0.68 10.21
C HIS A 103 18.54 1.05 8.74
N LEU A 104 19.76 1.30 8.27
CA LEU A 104 20.03 1.59 6.86
C LEU A 104 19.52 0.48 5.95
N GLN A 105 19.65 -0.80 6.35
CA GLN A 105 19.12 -1.91 5.57
C GLN A 105 17.60 -2.07 5.70
N CYS A 106 17.05 -1.93 6.91
CA CYS A 106 15.62 -2.15 7.12
C CYS A 106 14.77 -1.04 6.48
N VAL A 107 15.18 0.23 6.57
CA VAL A 107 14.47 1.37 5.97
C VAL A 107 14.26 1.17 4.48
N ALA A 108 15.29 0.72 3.77
CA ALA A 108 15.24 0.53 2.32
C ALA A 108 14.18 -0.49 1.85
N SER A 109 13.80 -1.46 2.70
CA SER A 109 12.84 -2.52 2.35
C SER A 109 11.50 -2.42 3.07
N ASN A 110 11.38 -1.58 4.11
CA ASN A 110 10.20 -1.56 4.98
C ASN A 110 9.58 -0.17 5.14
N ALA A 111 10.30 0.90 4.79
CA ALA A 111 9.76 2.24 4.92
C ALA A 111 8.71 2.51 3.83
N HIS A 112 7.66 3.20 4.25
CA HIS A 112 6.59 3.64 3.37
C HIS A 112 6.76 5.12 3.06
N ALA A 113 6.65 5.48 1.78
CA ALA A 113 6.52 6.88 1.39
C ALA A 113 5.24 7.46 2.01
N PHE A 114 5.39 8.48 2.84
CA PHE A 114 4.28 9.28 3.33
C PHE A 114 3.95 10.30 2.25
N THR A 115 2.95 9.94 1.45
CA THR A 115 2.51 10.70 0.29
C THR A 115 1.21 11.43 0.61
N VAL A 116 1.13 12.68 0.17
CA VAL A 116 -0.10 13.48 0.20
C VAL A 116 -0.58 13.73 -1.22
N ASN A 117 -1.89 13.69 -1.44
CA ASN A 117 -2.45 14.03 -2.73
C ASN A 117 -2.64 15.54 -2.84
N ARG A 118 -1.98 16.14 -3.84
CA ARG A 118 -2.19 17.52 -4.26
C ARG A 118 -3.26 17.54 -5.35
N TYR A 119 -4.44 18.06 -5.01
CA TYR A 119 -5.50 18.27 -6.00
C TYR A 119 -5.34 19.65 -6.64
N ILE A 120 -5.41 19.70 -7.97
CA ILE A 120 -5.37 20.95 -8.72
C ILE A 120 -6.81 21.39 -8.96
N GLU A 121 -7.18 22.56 -8.44
CA GLU A 121 -8.47 23.17 -8.75
C GLU A 121 -8.33 24.01 -10.02
N PRO A 122 -9.00 23.63 -11.14
CA PRO A 122 -8.91 24.37 -12.39
C PRO A 122 -9.49 25.77 -12.23
N GLU A 123 -8.92 26.73 -12.96
CA GLU A 123 -9.45 28.09 -13.00
C GLU A 123 -10.89 28.08 -13.53
N PRO A 124 -11.79 28.92 -12.99
CA PRO A 124 -13.10 29.12 -13.58
C PRO A 124 -12.91 29.66 -15.00
N ILE A 125 -13.22 28.83 -16.00
CA ILE A 125 -13.31 29.32 -17.38
C ILE A 125 -14.59 30.16 -17.42
N ASP A 126 -14.44 31.47 -17.63
CA ASP A 126 -15.54 32.38 -18.00
C ASP A 126 -15.98 32.02 -19.42
N GLY A 127 -16.79 30.98 -19.53
CA GLY A 127 -17.48 30.62 -20.75
C GLY A 127 -18.59 31.63 -21.01
N GLY A 128 -18.32 32.67 -21.80
CA GLY A 128 -19.38 33.32 -22.57
C GLY A 128 -20.10 32.21 -23.34
N ASP A 129 -21.42 32.11 -23.14
CA ASP A 129 -22.32 31.04 -23.63
C ASP A 129 -22.51 29.82 -22.71
N GLY A 130 -23.06 30.04 -21.52
CA GLY A 130 -23.93 29.07 -20.81
C GLY A 130 -23.32 27.71 -20.43
N HIS A 131 -22.02 27.50 -20.64
CA HIS A 131 -21.32 26.27 -20.31
C HIS A 131 -21.02 26.25 -18.80
N VAL A 132 -21.40 25.16 -18.13
CA VAL A 132 -21.10 24.96 -16.70
C VAL A 132 -19.59 24.91 -16.53
N SER A 133 -19.03 25.91 -15.85
CA SER A 133 -17.61 25.93 -15.46
C SER A 133 -17.34 24.73 -14.56
N LEU A 134 -16.46 23.82 -14.99
CA LEU A 134 -15.98 22.70 -14.18
C LEU A 134 -14.99 23.23 -13.14
N CYS A 135 -15.52 23.77 -12.05
CA CYS A 135 -14.75 24.41 -10.97
C CYS A 135 -14.56 23.51 -9.74
N GLY A 136 -14.68 22.18 -9.90
CA GLY A 136 -14.59 21.24 -8.80
C GLY A 136 -13.42 20.28 -8.88
N VAL A 137 -13.36 19.37 -7.90
CA VAL A 137 -12.27 18.41 -7.75
C VAL A 137 -12.40 17.25 -8.75
N ASP A 138 -11.42 17.09 -9.64
CA ASP A 138 -11.31 15.91 -10.47
C ASP A 138 -10.66 14.77 -9.68
N LEU A 139 -11.45 13.73 -9.38
CA LEU A 139 -10.97 12.56 -8.64
C LEU A 139 -9.92 11.74 -9.39
N THR A 140 -9.76 11.97 -10.70
CA THR A 140 -8.80 11.26 -11.55
C THR A 140 -7.50 12.03 -11.75
N GLN A 141 -7.45 13.30 -11.33
CA GLN A 141 -6.28 14.17 -11.49
C GLN A 141 -5.81 14.66 -10.13
N PHE A 142 -4.70 14.08 -9.68
CA PHE A 142 -3.98 14.54 -8.50
C PHE A 142 -2.49 14.29 -8.72
N GLU A 143 -1.66 15.10 -8.07
CA GLU A 143 -0.22 14.88 -8.03
C GLU A 143 0.17 14.34 -6.64
N PRO A 144 0.70 13.11 -6.56
CA PRO A 144 1.24 12.59 -5.31
C PRO A 144 2.53 13.34 -4.95
N LEU A 145 2.58 13.94 -3.76
CA LEU A 145 3.77 14.57 -3.20
C LEU A 145 4.29 13.73 -2.03
N GLU A 146 5.51 13.21 -2.15
CA GLU A 146 6.18 12.52 -1.05
C GLU A 146 6.77 13.54 -0.08
N LEU A 147 6.32 13.50 1.17
CA LEU A 147 6.79 14.43 2.22
C LEU A 147 7.83 13.80 3.13
N ALA A 148 7.76 12.49 3.35
CA ALA A 148 8.64 11.78 4.27
C ALA A 148 8.70 10.29 3.96
N SER A 149 9.69 9.61 4.54
CA SER A 149 9.76 8.15 4.61
C SER A 149 9.47 7.71 6.04
N CYS A 150 8.46 6.86 6.22
CA CYS A 150 7.94 6.48 7.53
C CYS A 150 8.05 4.97 7.78
N LEU A 151 8.54 4.60 8.96
CA LEU A 151 8.56 3.21 9.41
C LEU A 151 7.32 2.90 10.24
N TYR A 152 6.56 1.91 9.79
CA TYR A 152 5.38 1.40 10.50
C TYR A 152 5.54 -0.09 10.75
N PRO A 153 6.19 -0.51 11.85
CA PRO A 153 6.62 -1.90 11.99
C PRO A 153 5.51 -2.95 11.90
N VAL A 154 4.31 -2.61 12.40
CA VAL A 154 3.13 -3.49 12.27
C VAL A 154 2.64 -3.58 10.83
N LEU A 155 2.70 -2.48 10.06
CA LEU A 155 2.29 -2.47 8.65
C LEU A 155 3.28 -3.21 7.77
N SER A 156 4.57 -3.15 8.08
CA SER A 156 5.62 -3.86 7.35
C SER A 156 5.49 -5.39 7.40
N LEU A 157 4.61 -5.94 8.26
CA LEU A 157 4.24 -7.36 8.23
C LEU A 157 3.36 -7.74 7.02
N MET A 158 2.70 -6.77 6.38
CA MET A 158 1.83 -7.05 5.25
C MET A 158 2.67 -7.27 3.99
N ASN A 159 2.54 -8.47 3.43
CA ASN A 159 3.18 -8.83 2.18
C ASN A 159 2.51 -8.18 0.97
N HIS A 160 3.25 -8.16 -0.14
CA HIS A 160 2.80 -7.65 -1.41
C HIS A 160 1.84 -8.59 -2.16
N SER A 161 0.85 -8.01 -2.85
CA SER A 161 0.20 -8.61 -4.02
C SER A 161 0.06 -7.55 -5.13
N CYS A 162 0.24 -7.96 -6.39
CA CYS A 162 -0.06 -7.10 -7.54
C CYS A 162 -1.57 -6.88 -7.72
N ASP A 163 -2.39 -7.60 -6.97
CA ASP A 163 -3.83 -7.45 -6.78
C ASP A 163 -4.13 -7.40 -5.26
N PRO A 164 -3.90 -6.25 -4.60
CA PRO A 164 -4.02 -6.12 -3.15
C PRO A 164 -5.48 -6.23 -2.68
N ASN A 165 -5.68 -6.59 -1.41
CA ASN A 165 -7.00 -6.61 -0.78
C ASN A 165 -7.17 -5.53 0.31
N VAL A 166 -6.12 -4.75 0.58
CA VAL A 166 -6.17 -3.57 1.45
C VAL A 166 -5.55 -2.35 0.78
N ALA A 167 -5.93 -1.17 1.28
CA ALA A 167 -5.29 0.10 1.00
C ALA A 167 -4.75 0.74 2.29
N LEU A 168 -3.66 1.48 2.14
CA LEU A 168 -3.05 2.27 3.21
C LEU A 168 -3.47 3.72 3.04
N ILE A 169 -3.93 4.36 4.12
CA ILE A 169 -4.35 5.76 4.11
C ILE A 169 -3.57 6.50 5.19
N PHE A 170 -2.74 7.45 4.75
CA PHE A 170 -1.89 8.27 5.63
C PHE A 170 -2.67 9.48 6.15
N MET A 171 -2.74 9.61 7.47
CA MET A 171 -3.48 10.64 8.18
C MET A 171 -2.58 11.83 8.54
N ARG A 172 -3.21 12.99 8.84
CA ARG A 172 -2.51 14.25 9.12
C ARG A 172 -1.58 14.18 10.34
N ASP A 173 -1.88 13.33 11.31
CA ASP A 173 -1.08 13.13 12.52
C ASP A 173 0.08 12.14 12.33
N GLY A 174 0.30 11.66 11.11
CA GLY A 174 1.32 10.66 10.79
C GLY A 174 0.88 9.22 11.01
N ALA A 175 -0.34 8.97 11.52
CA ALA A 175 -0.89 7.63 11.58
C ALA A 175 -1.17 7.07 10.17
N CYS A 176 -1.16 5.75 10.03
CA CYS A 176 -1.53 5.09 8.79
C CYS A 176 -2.60 4.03 9.08
N ALA A 177 -3.75 4.16 8.41
CA ALA A 177 -4.88 3.25 8.55
C ALA A 177 -4.93 2.24 7.40
N VAL A 178 -5.36 1.01 7.73
CA VAL A 178 -5.53 -0.08 6.76
C VAL A 178 -7.01 -0.28 6.50
N PHE A 179 -7.43 -0.14 5.25
CA PHE A 179 -8.81 -0.36 4.82
C PHE A 179 -8.91 -1.57 3.91
N ALA A 180 -9.85 -2.46 4.17
CA ALA A 180 -10.16 -3.56 3.25
C ALA A 180 -10.82 -3.00 1.97
N LEU A 181 -10.33 -3.43 0.82
CA LEU A 181 -10.85 -3.06 -0.51
C LEU A 181 -11.90 -4.04 -1.04
N ARG A 182 -12.13 -5.12 -0.32
CA ARG A 182 -13.10 -6.19 -0.60
C ARG A 182 -13.26 -7.04 0.66
N PRO A 183 -14.33 -7.83 0.79
CA PRO A 183 -14.47 -8.79 1.88
C PRO A 183 -13.24 -9.71 1.97
N VAL A 184 -12.64 -9.80 3.15
CA VAL A 184 -11.52 -10.71 3.44
C VAL A 184 -11.99 -11.72 4.48
N PRO A 185 -12.08 -13.03 4.14
CA PRO A 185 -12.53 -14.03 5.10
C PRO A 185 -11.56 -14.18 6.27
N LYS A 186 -12.08 -14.59 7.43
CA LYS A 186 -11.26 -14.85 8.62
C LYS A 186 -10.14 -15.85 8.29
N GLY A 187 -8.93 -15.57 8.78
CA GLY A 187 -7.75 -16.40 8.56
C GLY A 187 -7.07 -16.22 7.19
N HIS A 188 -7.60 -15.35 6.32
CA HIS A 188 -6.92 -15.03 5.06
C HIS A 188 -5.93 -13.88 5.24
N VAL A 189 -4.91 -13.88 4.39
CA VAL A 189 -3.81 -12.91 4.41
C VAL A 189 -4.29 -11.54 3.93
N LEU A 190 -3.82 -10.48 4.59
CA LEU A 190 -3.93 -9.10 4.12
C LEU A 190 -2.72 -8.80 3.24
N TYR A 191 -3.00 -8.40 2.00
CA TYR A 191 -1.98 -8.04 1.02
C TYR A 191 -2.06 -6.56 0.69
N GLY A 192 -0.97 -5.86 0.98
CA GLY A 192 -0.73 -4.50 0.50
C GLY A 192 -0.19 -4.50 -0.92
N ASN A 193 0.00 -3.30 -1.47
CA ASN A 193 0.68 -3.10 -2.74
C ASN A 193 1.95 -2.27 -2.52
N TYR A 194 3.04 -2.67 -3.17
CA TYR A 194 4.35 -2.03 -3.03
C TYR A 194 4.67 -1.15 -4.24
N GLY A 195 3.65 -0.45 -4.75
CA GLY A 195 3.76 0.47 -5.89
C GLY A 195 3.53 -0.14 -7.28
N VAL A 196 3.39 -1.47 -7.38
CA VAL A 196 3.26 -2.14 -8.68
C VAL A 196 1.98 -2.98 -8.80
N HIS A 197 1.03 -2.53 -9.61
CA HIS A 197 -0.29 -3.17 -9.80
C HIS A 197 -0.42 -3.82 -11.18
N TYR A 198 -1.13 -4.95 -11.27
CA TYR A 198 -1.22 -5.71 -12.53
C TYR A 198 -1.93 -4.96 -13.68
N ALA A 199 -2.84 -4.05 -13.35
CA ALA A 199 -3.58 -3.27 -14.32
C ALA A 199 -2.79 -2.08 -14.90
N THR A 200 -1.68 -1.69 -14.27
CA THR A 200 -0.88 -0.52 -14.66
C THR A 200 0.55 -0.86 -15.07
N HIS A 201 1.09 -1.98 -14.57
CA HIS A 201 2.45 -2.43 -14.86
C HIS A 201 2.41 -3.82 -15.48
N ASP A 202 3.29 -4.09 -16.43
CA ASP A 202 3.40 -5.43 -17.01
C ASP A 202 4.13 -6.41 -16.06
N ARG A 203 4.06 -7.72 -16.33
CA ARG A 203 4.64 -8.72 -15.41
C ARG A 203 6.15 -8.57 -15.23
N VAL A 204 6.87 -8.18 -16.28
CA VAL A 204 8.34 -8.09 -16.27
C VAL A 204 8.73 -6.92 -15.38
N GLU A 205 8.16 -5.75 -15.65
CA GLU A 205 8.34 -4.53 -14.88
C GLU A 205 8.02 -4.74 -13.40
N ARG A 206 6.87 -5.34 -13.08
CA ARG A 206 6.49 -5.64 -11.67
C ARG A 206 7.56 -6.47 -10.97
N ARG A 207 8.11 -7.49 -11.64
CA ARG A 207 9.10 -8.39 -11.04
C ARG A 207 10.46 -7.74 -10.88
N GLU A 208 10.88 -6.94 -11.85
CA GLU A 208 12.15 -6.20 -11.79
C GLU A 208 12.14 -5.18 -10.66
N LEU A 209 11.07 -4.36 -10.57
CA LEU A 209 10.92 -3.36 -9.50
C LEU A 209 10.85 -4.00 -8.10
N LEU A 210 10.09 -5.09 -7.94
CA LEU A 210 10.01 -5.78 -6.66
C LEU A 210 11.32 -6.46 -6.28
N SER A 211 12.00 -7.07 -7.24
CA SER A 211 13.28 -7.74 -6.99
C SER A 211 14.38 -6.74 -6.65
N SER A 212 14.40 -5.55 -7.28
CA SER A 212 15.44 -4.55 -7.03
C SER A 212 15.32 -3.90 -5.66
N GLN A 213 14.10 -3.56 -5.23
CA GLN A 213 13.86 -2.85 -3.98
C GLN A 213 13.63 -3.79 -2.77
N TYR A 214 12.89 -4.88 -2.97
CA TYR A 214 12.43 -5.76 -1.89
C TYR A 214 13.07 -7.15 -1.93
N HIS A 215 13.93 -7.43 -2.90
CA HIS A 215 14.75 -8.64 -2.98
C HIS A 215 13.95 -9.95 -3.01
N PHE A 216 12.75 -9.95 -3.61
CA PHE A 216 11.94 -11.17 -3.78
C PHE A 216 11.33 -11.28 -5.18
N HIS A 217 10.95 -12.50 -5.56
CA HIS A 217 10.20 -12.77 -6.79
C HIS A 217 8.72 -12.94 -6.48
N CYS A 218 7.88 -12.10 -7.08
CA CYS A 218 6.44 -12.11 -6.82
C CYS A 218 5.74 -13.32 -7.48
N ASN A 219 5.04 -14.09 -6.64
CA ASN A 219 4.28 -15.29 -7.01
C ASN A 219 2.78 -15.15 -6.71
N CYS A 220 2.27 -13.91 -6.61
CA CYS A 220 0.82 -13.68 -6.52
C CYS A 220 0.11 -14.16 -7.80
N PRO A 221 -1.22 -14.43 -7.76
CA PRO A 221 -1.96 -14.90 -8.93
C PRO A 221 -1.74 -14.04 -10.20
N PRO A 222 -1.76 -12.69 -10.14
CA PRO A 222 -1.41 -11.87 -11.30
C PRO A 222 -0.04 -12.14 -11.92
N CYS A 223 0.96 -12.52 -11.13
CA CYS A 223 2.31 -12.82 -11.61
C CYS A 223 2.48 -14.27 -12.08
N VAL A 224 1.72 -15.22 -11.51
CA VAL A 224 1.73 -16.63 -11.95
C VAL A 224 1.00 -16.76 -13.28
N GLU A 225 -0.19 -16.19 -13.37
CA GLU A 225 -1.08 -16.27 -14.53
C GLU A 225 -0.82 -15.16 -15.56
N ASN A 226 0.21 -14.34 -15.34
CA ASN A 226 0.61 -13.25 -16.23
C ASN A 226 -0.51 -12.24 -16.52
N TRP A 227 -1.29 -11.84 -15.51
CA TRP A 227 -2.32 -10.81 -15.70
C TRP A 227 -1.69 -9.47 -16.09
N SER A 228 -2.33 -8.82 -17.06
CA SER A 228 -2.07 -7.45 -17.50
C SER A 228 -3.36 -6.83 -18.04
N ARG A 229 -3.42 -5.51 -18.14
CA ARG A 229 -4.56 -4.82 -18.75
C ARG A 229 -4.86 -5.29 -20.19
N LEU A 230 -3.86 -5.73 -20.94
CA LEU A 230 -3.99 -6.10 -22.35
C LEU A 230 -4.50 -7.53 -22.58
N ASN A 231 -4.24 -8.45 -21.64
CA ASN A 231 -4.57 -9.87 -21.80
C ASN A 231 -5.74 -10.35 -20.94
N VAL A 232 -6.28 -9.48 -20.08
CA VAL A 232 -7.55 -9.73 -19.38
C VAL A 232 -8.69 -9.21 -20.24
N GLN A 233 -9.14 -10.03 -21.18
CA GLN A 233 -10.23 -9.65 -22.10
C GLN A 233 -11.56 -10.31 -21.73
N ASN A 234 -11.50 -11.44 -21.04
CA ASN A 234 -12.65 -12.29 -20.77
C ASN A 234 -13.11 -12.15 -19.32
N THR A 235 -14.26 -11.52 -19.11
CA THR A 235 -14.88 -11.45 -17.79
C THR A 235 -15.39 -12.83 -17.39
N ARG A 236 -14.93 -13.34 -16.24
CA ARG A 236 -15.44 -14.57 -15.62
C ARG A 236 -16.44 -14.22 -14.53
N VAL A 237 -17.56 -14.93 -14.50
CA VAL A 237 -18.62 -14.74 -13.50
C VAL A 237 -18.86 -16.02 -12.70
N ILE A 238 -19.34 -15.85 -11.47
CA ILE A 238 -19.70 -16.93 -10.55
C ILE A 238 -21.18 -17.27 -10.76
N CYS A 239 -21.46 -18.51 -11.17
CA CYS A 239 -22.82 -18.98 -11.34
C CYS A 239 -23.56 -19.00 -10.00
N GLN A 240 -24.66 -18.26 -9.91
CA GLN A 240 -25.43 -18.12 -8.67
C GLN A 240 -26.15 -19.40 -8.24
N HIS A 241 -26.19 -20.43 -9.11
CA HIS A 241 -26.80 -21.72 -8.79
C HIS A 241 -25.79 -22.74 -8.23
N CYS A 242 -24.63 -22.91 -8.88
CA CYS A 242 -23.66 -23.94 -8.53
C CYS A 242 -22.35 -23.42 -7.92
N GLN A 243 -22.17 -22.09 -7.83
CA GLN A 243 -20.98 -21.41 -7.32
C GLN A 243 -19.67 -21.69 -8.10
N ARG A 244 -19.77 -22.29 -9.29
CA ARG A 244 -18.65 -22.45 -10.23
C ARG A 244 -18.61 -21.33 -11.26
N SER A 245 -17.47 -21.18 -11.91
CA SER A 245 -17.22 -20.04 -12.81
C SER A 245 -17.52 -20.34 -14.27
N PHE A 246 -17.85 -19.31 -15.06
CA PHE A 246 -17.87 -19.38 -16.53
C PHE A 246 -17.57 -18.02 -17.15
N THR A 247 -17.16 -18.03 -18.41
CA THR A 247 -16.81 -16.81 -19.16
C THR A 247 -18.06 -16.17 -19.77
N VAL A 248 -18.17 -14.84 -19.67
CA VAL A 248 -19.21 -14.07 -20.37
C VAL A 248 -18.97 -14.15 -21.88
N GLY A 249 -20.01 -14.49 -22.64
CA GLY A 249 -19.94 -14.62 -24.12
C GLY A 249 -19.64 -16.03 -24.63
N GLU A 250 -19.17 -16.95 -23.78
CA GLU A 250 -18.99 -18.36 -24.15
C GLU A 250 -20.29 -19.16 -23.97
N ILE A 251 -20.87 -19.59 -25.09
CA ILE A 251 -22.13 -20.35 -25.12
C ILE A 251 -21.88 -21.83 -24.73
N SER A 252 -20.70 -22.36 -25.04
CA SER A 252 -20.37 -23.78 -24.86
C SER A 252 -19.90 -24.10 -23.44
N CYS A 253 -20.28 -25.27 -22.93
CA CYS A 253 -19.90 -25.80 -21.61
C CYS A 253 -18.70 -26.76 -21.66
N TYR A 254 -17.94 -26.77 -22.76
CA TYR A 254 -16.86 -27.73 -22.99
C TYR A 254 -15.53 -27.37 -22.31
N ASP A 255 -15.54 -26.47 -21.32
CA ASP A 255 -14.38 -26.29 -20.46
C ASP A 255 -14.34 -27.43 -19.44
N GLN A 256 -13.36 -28.33 -19.61
CA GLN A 256 -13.18 -29.53 -18.77
C GLN A 256 -12.52 -29.21 -17.42
N SER A 257 -12.29 -27.93 -17.10
CA SER A 257 -11.81 -27.53 -15.78
C SER A 257 -12.79 -27.98 -14.66
N PRO A 258 -12.31 -28.55 -13.54
CA PRO A 258 -13.15 -28.92 -12.39
C PRO A 258 -13.97 -27.76 -11.83
N ASP A 259 -13.48 -26.53 -12.01
CA ASP A 259 -14.06 -25.29 -11.48
C ASP A 259 -15.01 -24.59 -12.48
N SER A 260 -15.28 -25.22 -13.64
CA SER A 260 -16.18 -24.71 -14.65
C SER A 260 -17.65 -25.02 -14.32
N CYS A 261 -18.53 -24.08 -14.64
CA CYS A 261 -19.97 -24.22 -14.47
C CYS A 261 -20.58 -25.09 -15.58
N GLN A 262 -21.21 -26.19 -15.16
CA GLN A 262 -21.90 -27.14 -16.04
C GLN A 262 -23.42 -26.94 -16.08
N CYS A 263 -23.91 -25.81 -15.58
CA CYS A 263 -25.34 -25.50 -15.61
C CYS A 263 -25.84 -25.25 -17.04
N SER A 264 -27.13 -25.52 -17.27
CA SER A 264 -27.80 -25.22 -18.53
C SER A 264 -27.67 -23.74 -18.91
N VAL A 265 -27.77 -23.44 -20.21
CA VAL A 265 -27.76 -22.06 -20.72
C VAL A 265 -28.81 -21.20 -20.00
N ALA A 266 -30.03 -21.72 -19.81
CA ALA A 266 -31.10 -21.01 -19.11
C ALA A 266 -30.72 -20.62 -17.66
N THR A 267 -30.02 -21.49 -16.93
CA THR A 267 -29.54 -21.19 -15.58
C THR A 267 -28.39 -20.18 -15.60
N ARG A 268 -27.46 -20.28 -16.55
CA ARG A 268 -26.37 -19.30 -16.73
C ARG A 268 -26.92 -17.91 -17.12
N SER A 269 -27.96 -17.84 -17.95
CA SER A 269 -28.61 -16.58 -18.35
C SER A 269 -29.14 -15.78 -17.16
N LYS A 270 -29.62 -16.43 -16.08
CA LYS A 270 -30.03 -15.71 -14.86
C LYS A 270 -28.87 -14.99 -14.18
N THR A 271 -27.68 -15.61 -14.18
CA THR A 271 -26.46 -14.97 -13.65
C THR A 271 -26.02 -13.82 -14.55
N LEU A 272 -26.10 -14.00 -15.88
CA LEU A 272 -25.75 -12.95 -16.86
C LEU A 272 -26.70 -11.74 -16.80
N LEU A 273 -27.99 -11.96 -16.58
CA LEU A 273 -28.96 -10.87 -16.37
C LEU A 273 -28.58 -10.03 -15.15
N ARG A 274 -28.28 -10.69 -14.02
CA ARG A 274 -27.80 -9.98 -12.81
C ARG A 274 -26.48 -9.25 -13.07
N PHE A 275 -25.55 -9.85 -13.80
CA PHE A 275 -24.30 -9.20 -14.19
C PHE A 275 -24.56 -7.95 -15.04
N HIS A 276 -25.44 -8.02 -16.04
CA HIS A 276 -25.81 -6.88 -16.87
C HIS A 276 -26.46 -5.76 -16.03
N GLU A 277 -27.42 -6.10 -15.16
CA GLU A 277 -28.10 -5.12 -14.30
C GLU A 277 -27.15 -4.40 -13.34
N LEU A 278 -26.18 -5.13 -12.77
CA LEU A 278 -25.28 -4.61 -11.76
C LEU A 278 -24.08 -3.88 -12.37
N VAL A 279 -23.44 -4.44 -13.39
CA VAL A 279 -22.22 -3.91 -13.98
C VAL A 279 -22.50 -2.90 -15.10
N GLN A 280 -23.40 -3.24 -16.03
CA GLN A 280 -23.62 -2.40 -17.21
C GLN A 280 -24.63 -1.28 -16.95
N ARG A 281 -25.55 -1.46 -16.00
CA ARG A 281 -26.52 -0.40 -15.66
C ARG A 281 -26.08 0.38 -14.42
N ASP A 282 -26.13 -0.23 -13.24
CA ASP A 282 -25.91 0.51 -11.98
C ASP A 282 -24.47 1.04 -11.87
N LEU A 283 -23.47 0.16 -12.04
CA LEU A 283 -22.08 0.55 -11.90
C LEU A 283 -21.67 1.60 -12.94
N GLN A 284 -22.03 1.41 -14.22
CA GLN A 284 -21.70 2.38 -15.28
C GLN A 284 -22.30 3.78 -15.02
N GLU A 285 -23.54 3.84 -14.52
CA GLU A 285 -24.15 5.11 -14.10
C GLU A 285 -23.38 5.75 -12.95
N LYS A 286 -22.94 4.94 -11.98
CA LYS A 286 -22.28 5.42 -10.75
C LYS A 286 -20.82 5.79 -10.94
N THR A 287 -20.09 5.09 -11.80
CA THR A 287 -18.74 5.48 -12.23
C THR A 287 -18.73 6.80 -12.98
N THR A 288 -19.88 7.23 -13.52
CA THR A 288 -20.03 8.54 -14.16
C THR A 288 -20.52 9.61 -13.18
N SER A 289 -21.59 9.30 -12.44
CA SER A 289 -22.26 10.29 -11.57
C SER A 289 -21.48 10.62 -10.30
N ILE A 290 -20.71 9.68 -9.73
CA ILE A 290 -19.89 9.95 -8.56
C ILE A 290 -18.79 10.95 -8.91
N PRO A 291 -17.86 10.71 -9.86
CA PRO A 291 -16.84 11.70 -10.23
C PRO A 291 -17.43 13.07 -10.64
N ALA A 292 -18.50 13.08 -11.45
CA ALA A 292 -19.17 14.31 -11.86
C ALA A 292 -19.70 15.15 -10.68
N HIS A 293 -20.09 14.50 -9.57
CA HIS A 293 -20.49 15.21 -8.35
C HIS A 293 -19.36 16.04 -7.75
N TYR A 294 -18.11 15.55 -7.81
CA TYR A 294 -16.95 16.23 -7.25
C TYR A 294 -16.41 17.28 -8.21
N GLN A 295 -16.44 17.02 -9.52
CA GLN A 295 -16.03 17.97 -10.57
C GLN A 295 -16.88 19.26 -10.62
N THR A 296 -18.02 19.28 -9.93
CA THR A 296 -18.91 20.45 -9.83
C THR A 296 -18.86 21.15 -8.46
N ARG A 297 -17.94 20.76 -7.58
CA ARG A 297 -17.82 21.31 -6.22
C ARG A 297 -16.37 21.59 -5.85
N ARG A 298 -16.13 22.79 -5.34
CA ARG A 298 -14.85 23.14 -4.71
C ARG A 298 -14.59 22.26 -3.49
N PHE A 299 -13.33 22.06 -3.15
CA PHE A 299 -12.94 21.13 -2.09
C PHE A 299 -13.55 21.45 -0.73
N ASP A 300 -13.59 22.73 -0.36
CA ASP A 300 -14.21 23.25 0.87
C ASP A 300 -15.74 23.04 0.91
N GLN A 301 -16.37 22.85 -0.25
CA GLN A 301 -17.81 22.61 -0.38
C GLN A 301 -18.18 21.12 -0.32
N ILE A 302 -17.19 20.21 -0.37
CA ILE A 302 -17.43 18.77 -0.31
C ILE A 302 -17.77 18.38 1.13
N LYS A 303 -19.03 18.04 1.36
CA LYS A 303 -19.50 17.62 2.68
C LYS A 303 -19.05 16.20 2.98
N ALA A 304 -18.48 15.98 4.17
CA ALA A 304 -18.13 14.66 4.70
C ALA A 304 -19.29 13.64 4.60
N LYS A 305 -20.54 14.08 4.85
CA LYS A 305 -21.75 13.24 4.71
C LYS A 305 -21.90 12.67 3.29
N THR A 306 -21.56 13.45 2.27
CA THR A 306 -21.65 13.02 0.87
C THR A 306 -20.58 11.99 0.54
N ILE A 307 -19.33 12.24 0.96
CA ILE A 307 -18.24 11.28 0.78
C ILE A 307 -18.60 9.95 1.46
N LYS A 308 -19.08 10.00 2.70
CA LYS A 308 -19.53 8.80 3.43
C LYS A 308 -20.65 8.05 2.71
N LYS A 309 -21.61 8.75 2.09
CA LYS A 309 -22.66 8.11 1.28
C LYS A 309 -22.07 7.37 0.08
N HIS A 310 -21.11 7.97 -0.63
CA HIS A 310 -20.44 7.32 -1.75
C HIS A 310 -19.57 6.14 -1.30
N LEU A 311 -18.82 6.28 -0.18
CA LEU A 311 -18.07 5.18 0.42
C LEU A 311 -18.97 3.98 0.71
N ILE A 312 -20.13 4.19 1.35
CA ILE A 312 -21.10 3.12 1.62
C ILE A 312 -21.55 2.42 0.33
N TYR A 313 -21.86 3.19 -0.72
CA TYR A 313 -22.23 2.63 -2.02
C TYR A 313 -21.10 1.76 -2.59
N LEU A 314 -19.87 2.28 -2.68
CA LEU A 314 -18.73 1.54 -3.23
C LEU A 314 -18.42 0.27 -2.43
N THR A 315 -18.43 0.35 -1.10
CA THR A 315 -18.20 -0.83 -0.25
C THR A 315 -19.31 -1.88 -0.41
N THR A 316 -20.55 -1.45 -0.63
CA THR A 316 -21.68 -2.36 -0.91
C THR A 316 -21.47 -3.03 -2.28
N MET A 317 -21.08 -2.27 -3.30
CA MET A 317 -20.82 -2.83 -4.64
C MET A 317 -19.66 -3.84 -4.66
N LEU A 318 -18.66 -3.63 -3.81
CA LEU A 318 -17.51 -4.53 -3.67
C LEU A 318 -17.80 -5.74 -2.75
N ASP A 319 -18.98 -5.84 -2.14
CA ASP A 319 -19.29 -6.92 -1.21
C ASP A 319 -19.62 -8.27 -1.90
N THR A 320 -19.83 -9.31 -1.10
CA THR A 320 -20.21 -10.66 -1.59
C THR A 320 -21.64 -10.75 -2.10
N THR A 321 -22.49 -9.77 -1.82
CA THR A 321 -23.85 -9.69 -2.37
C THR A 321 -23.87 -9.01 -3.75
N HIS A 322 -22.79 -8.36 -4.16
CA HIS A 322 -22.60 -7.69 -5.44
C HIS A 322 -21.41 -8.30 -6.19
N LEU A 323 -20.36 -7.51 -6.47
CA LEU A 323 -19.29 -7.93 -7.38
C LEU A 323 -18.46 -9.09 -6.84
N SER A 324 -18.10 -9.11 -5.55
CA SER A 324 -17.25 -10.19 -5.01
C SER A 324 -17.94 -11.55 -5.04
N GLY A 325 -19.28 -11.58 -5.07
CA GLY A 325 -20.05 -12.82 -5.23
C GLY A 325 -20.45 -13.14 -6.67
N LEU A 326 -20.10 -12.29 -7.63
CA LEU A 326 -20.59 -12.40 -9.01
C LEU A 326 -19.48 -12.42 -10.06
N VAL A 327 -18.37 -11.72 -9.84
CA VAL A 327 -17.30 -11.52 -10.82
C VAL A 327 -16.00 -12.03 -10.24
N LEU A 328 -15.29 -12.86 -10.99
CA LEU A 328 -13.94 -13.29 -10.64
C LEU A 328 -12.91 -12.28 -11.16
N ARG A 329 -11.84 -12.13 -10.39
CA ARG A 329 -10.67 -11.35 -10.81
C ARG A 329 -9.81 -12.19 -11.74
N PRO A 330 -9.12 -11.57 -12.71
CA PRO A 330 -9.01 -10.13 -12.94
C PRO A 330 -10.26 -9.54 -13.62
N ALA A 331 -10.64 -8.33 -13.22
CA ALA A 331 -11.84 -7.66 -13.73
C ALA A 331 -11.76 -6.14 -13.59
N LEU A 332 -11.71 -5.42 -14.72
CA LEU A 332 -11.59 -3.96 -14.76
C LEU A 332 -12.67 -3.20 -13.97
N PRO A 333 -13.96 -3.60 -13.98
CA PRO A 333 -14.97 -2.92 -13.17
C PRO A 333 -14.67 -3.00 -11.66
N PHE A 334 -14.04 -4.10 -11.23
CA PHE A 334 -13.62 -4.30 -9.86
C PHE A 334 -12.45 -3.40 -9.50
N ASP A 335 -11.44 -3.32 -10.37
CA ASP A 335 -10.27 -2.44 -10.19
C ASP A 335 -10.69 -0.97 -10.07
N TRP A 336 -11.55 -0.51 -10.98
CA TRP A 336 -12.05 0.87 -11.00
C TRP A 336 -12.74 1.26 -9.70
N LEU A 337 -13.59 0.39 -9.16
CA LEU A 337 -14.26 0.64 -7.89
C LEU A 337 -13.29 0.68 -6.72
N GLN A 338 -12.26 -0.17 -6.71
CA GLN A 338 -11.25 -0.15 -5.67
C GLN A 338 -10.41 1.12 -5.73
N GLU A 339 -10.02 1.59 -6.93
CA GLU A 339 -9.32 2.87 -7.06
C GLU A 339 -10.20 4.04 -6.62
N LEU A 340 -11.46 4.11 -7.06
CA LEU A 340 -12.38 5.15 -6.63
C LEU A 340 -12.62 5.10 -5.11
N LEU A 341 -12.71 3.91 -4.52
CA LEU A 341 -12.81 3.73 -3.07
C LEU A 341 -11.58 4.29 -2.36
N LYS A 342 -10.36 4.01 -2.84
CA LYS A 342 -9.12 4.57 -2.28
C LYS A 342 -9.14 6.09 -2.32
N THR A 343 -9.44 6.70 -3.47
CA THR A 343 -9.50 8.16 -3.60
C THR A 343 -10.51 8.78 -2.63
N LEU A 344 -11.69 8.16 -2.46
CA LEU A 344 -12.68 8.66 -1.50
C LEU A 344 -12.28 8.43 -0.03
N LEU A 345 -11.54 7.37 0.28
CA LEU A 345 -10.97 7.16 1.61
C LEU A 345 -9.89 8.19 1.92
N GLU A 346 -9.03 8.52 0.95
CA GLU A 346 -8.02 9.58 1.07
C GLU A 346 -8.67 10.95 1.27
N LEU A 347 -9.72 11.28 0.51
CA LEU A 347 -10.47 12.52 0.70
C LEU A 347 -11.17 12.60 2.07
N TYR A 348 -11.56 11.45 2.65
CA TYR A 348 -12.30 11.43 3.90
C TYR A 348 -11.42 11.36 5.15
N TYR A 349 -10.37 10.54 5.12
CA TYR A 349 -9.49 10.23 6.25
C TYR A 349 -8.06 10.75 6.04
N GLY A 350 -7.62 10.84 4.80
CA GLY A 350 -6.23 11.13 4.46
C GLY A 350 -5.86 12.59 4.61
N TYR A 351 -4.57 12.86 4.46
CA TYR A 351 -4.02 14.20 4.41
C TYR A 351 -3.82 14.65 2.95
N GLY A 352 -4.81 15.35 2.40
CA GLY A 352 -4.72 16.01 1.09
C GLY A 352 -4.86 17.52 1.22
N TYR A 353 -4.36 18.26 0.23
CA TYR A 353 -4.58 19.70 0.11
C TYR A 353 -4.89 20.08 -1.34
N VAL A 354 -5.47 21.26 -1.50
CA VAL A 354 -5.87 21.80 -2.81
C VAL A 354 -5.07 23.05 -3.08
N GLU A 355 -4.52 23.13 -4.28
CA GLU A 355 -3.82 24.30 -4.78
C GLU A 355 -4.58 24.87 -5.97
N SER A 356 -4.72 26.21 -6.01
CA SER A 356 -5.33 26.90 -7.13
C SER A 356 -4.35 26.93 -8.31
N ALA A 357 -4.83 26.64 -9.51
CA ALA A 357 -4.03 26.67 -10.74
C ALA A 357 -3.33 28.03 -11.02
N ARG A 358 -3.73 29.12 -10.34
CA ARG A 358 -2.99 30.42 -10.34
C ARG A 358 -1.58 30.35 -9.78
N ILE A 359 -1.31 29.43 -8.85
CA ILE A 359 -0.01 29.32 -8.17
C ILE A 359 0.85 28.33 -8.96
N CYS A 360 1.19 28.66 -10.20
CA CYS A 360 2.38 28.07 -10.81
C CYS A 360 3.58 28.75 -10.15
N LEU A 361 4.39 27.99 -9.41
CA LEU A 361 5.76 28.40 -9.10
C LEU A 361 6.49 28.67 -10.43
N PRO A 362 7.37 29.68 -10.49
CA PRO A 362 8.04 30.04 -11.73
C PRO A 362 8.79 28.81 -12.28
N THR A 363 8.49 28.46 -13.53
CA THR A 363 9.33 27.55 -14.32
C THR A 363 10.75 28.13 -14.36
N GLU A 364 11.77 27.27 -14.36
CA GLU A 364 13.21 27.62 -14.37
C GLU A 364 13.69 28.42 -15.61
N GLU A 365 12.80 29.09 -16.34
CA GLU A 365 13.14 29.94 -17.50
C GLU A 365 13.51 31.38 -17.11
N GLY A 366 13.56 31.71 -15.82
CA GLY A 366 13.85 33.05 -15.31
C GLY A 366 15.27 33.31 -14.79
N MET A 367 16.22 32.37 -14.94
CA MET A 367 17.60 32.52 -14.43
C MET A 367 18.67 32.75 -15.53
N GLN A 368 18.26 33.34 -16.65
CA GLN A 368 19.18 33.95 -17.60
C GLN A 368 18.75 35.39 -17.92
N SER A 369 19.17 36.33 -17.07
CA SER A 369 19.49 37.70 -17.48
C SER A 369 20.45 38.33 -16.48
#